data_AF-A0A3B3UZB0-F1
#
_entry.id   AF-A0A3B3UZB0-F1
#
_cell.length_a   1.000
_cell.length_b   1.000
_cell.length_c   1.000
_cell.angle_alpha   90.00
_cell.angle_beta   90.00
_cell.angle_gamma   90.00
#
_symmetry.space_group_name_H-M   'P 1'
#
loop_
_entity.id
_entity.type
_entity.pdbx_description
1 polymer ?
#
loop_
_entity_poly.entity_id
_entity_poly.type
_entity_poly.pdbx_seq_one_letter_code
_entity_poly.pdbx_strand_id
1 'polypeptide(L)' 'LDVIQDMMQDKMASMLEEDLCCPICQDIFKDPVLLSCSHSFCKECLKNWWREKPERECPICKRKSSRD' A
#
# COMPACT_ATOMS: atom_id res chain seq x y z
N LEU A 1 -17.85 -32.52 -1.91
CA LEU A 1 -18.36 -31.15 -2.20
C LEU A 1 -17.38 -30.18 -1.57
N ASP A 2 -16.09 -30.32 -1.90
CA ASP A 2 -14.99 -29.73 -1.12
C ASP A 2 -13.96 -29.00 -1.99
N VAL A 3 -14.09 -29.10 -3.33
CA VAL A 3 -13.19 -28.40 -4.27
C VAL A 3 -13.67 -27.00 -4.66
N ILE A 4 -14.98 -26.72 -4.55
CA ILE A 4 -15.55 -25.42 -4.94
C ILE A 4 -15.28 -24.36 -3.85
N GLN A 5 -15.20 -24.77 -2.59
CA GLN A 5 -14.95 -23.88 -1.46
C GLN A 5 -13.47 -23.46 -1.37
N ASP A 6 -12.56 -24.33 -1.82
CA ASP A 6 -11.10 -24.10 -1.90
C ASP A 6 -10.76 -22.97 -2.89
N MET A 7 -11.38 -22.97 -4.08
CA MET A 7 -11.14 -21.96 -5.13
C MET A 7 -11.64 -20.55 -4.75
N MET A 8 -12.60 -20.43 -3.83
CA MET A 8 -13.07 -19.14 -3.31
C MET A 8 -12.13 -18.59 -2.23
N GLN A 9 -11.44 -19.48 -1.50
CA GLN A 9 -10.43 -19.10 -0.52
C GLN A 9 -9.13 -18.66 -1.18
N ASP A 10 -8.66 -19.35 -2.23
CA ASP A 10 -7.47 -18.93 -2.99
C ASP A 10 -7.64 -17.56 -3.66
N LYS A 11 -8.82 -17.30 -4.24
CA LYS A 11 -9.07 -16.04 -4.96
C LYS A 11 -9.26 -14.86 -4.01
N MET A 12 -9.84 -15.08 -2.82
CA MET A 12 -9.89 -14.06 -1.78
C MET A 12 -8.52 -13.84 -1.16
N ALA A 13 -7.75 -14.89 -0.86
CA ALA A 13 -6.40 -14.74 -0.30
C ALA A 13 -5.48 -13.97 -1.25
N SER A 14 -5.52 -14.28 -2.56
CA SER A 14 -4.69 -13.60 -3.55
C SER A 14 -5.11 -12.14 -3.78
N MET A 15 -6.41 -11.83 -3.77
CA MET A 15 -6.88 -10.43 -3.86
C MET A 15 -6.62 -9.63 -2.57
N LEU A 16 -6.71 -10.28 -1.40
CA LEU A 16 -6.36 -9.66 -0.12
C LEU A 16 -4.87 -9.39 -0.02
N GLU A 17 -4.01 -10.26 -0.56
CA GLU A 17 -2.56 -10.02 -0.58
C GLU A 17 -2.21 -8.76 -1.36
N GLU A 18 -2.83 -8.51 -2.51
CA GLU A 18 -2.60 -7.29 -3.30
C GLU A 18 -3.08 -6.02 -2.55
N ASP A 19 -4.22 -6.10 -1.84
CA ASP A 19 -4.74 -5.01 -1.02
C ASP A 19 -3.91 -4.74 0.25
N LEU A 20 -3.09 -5.71 0.68
CA LEU A 20 -2.23 -5.63 1.87
C LEU A 20 -0.75 -5.37 1.56
N CYS A 21 -0.41 -5.17 0.29
CA CYS A 21 0.96 -4.93 -0.15
C CYS A 21 1.24 -3.45 -0.41
N CYS A 22 2.46 -3.03 -0.03
CA CYS A 22 2.97 -1.71 -0.31
C CYS A 22 3.33 -1.57 -1.79
N PRO A 23 2.80 -0.56 -2.50
CA PRO A 23 3.06 -0.38 -3.94
C PRO A 23 4.50 0.05 -4.25
N ILE A 24 5.32 0.41 -3.25
CA ILE A 24 6.73 0.78 -3.43
C ILE A 24 7.63 -0.45 -3.34
N CYS A 25 7.48 -1.27 -2.30
CA CYS A 25 8.34 -2.43 -2.07
C CYS A 25 7.71 -3.76 -2.50
N GLN A 26 6.45 -3.76 -2.93
CA GLN A 26 5.68 -4.93 -3.36
C GLN A 26 5.68 -6.06 -2.32
N ASP A 27 5.67 -5.68 -1.05
CA ASP A 27 5.69 -6.57 0.11
C ASP A 27 4.60 -6.11 1.08
N ILE A 28 4.19 -6.99 1.99
CA ILE A 28 3.18 -6.70 3.01
C ILE A 28 3.55 -5.42 3.76
N PHE A 29 2.56 -4.56 4.01
CA PHE A 29 2.79 -3.30 4.69
C PHE A 29 3.50 -3.47 6.04
N LYS A 30 4.67 -2.84 6.18
CA LYS A 30 5.41 -2.68 7.44
C LYS A 30 5.21 -1.26 7.93
N ASP A 31 4.51 -1.11 9.05
CA ASP A 31 4.06 0.18 9.61
C ASP A 31 3.37 1.06 8.55
N PRO A 32 2.15 0.69 8.09
CA PRO A 32 1.47 1.44 7.05
C PRO A 32 1.16 2.89 7.48
N VAL A 33 1.45 3.82 6.59
CA VAL A 33 1.07 5.24 6.72
C VAL A 33 0.04 5.56 5.65
N LEU A 34 -1.16 5.95 6.08
CA LEU A 34 -2.24 6.41 5.21
C LEU A 34 -2.09 7.91 4.95
N LEU A 35 -1.95 8.30 3.68
CA LEU A 35 -1.96 9.70 3.28
C LEU A 35 -3.39 10.26 3.19
N SER A 36 -3.54 11.58 3.17
CA SER A 36 -4.84 12.25 2.98
C SER A 36 -5.50 11.95 1.62
N CYS A 37 -4.74 11.42 0.66
CA CYS A 37 -5.26 10.91 -0.61
C CYS A 37 -5.73 9.44 -0.53
N SER A 38 -5.80 8.86 0.67
CA SER A 38 -6.19 7.47 0.96
C SER A 38 -5.27 6.39 0.39
N HIS A 39 -4.04 6.72 0.03
CA HIS A 39 -3.04 5.72 -0.36
C HIS A 39 -2.14 5.37 0.83
N SER A 40 -1.91 4.08 1.02
CA SER A 40 -1.08 3.52 2.08
C SER A 40 0.30 3.11 1.57
N PHE A 41 1.32 3.28 2.40
CA PHE A 41 2.71 2.90 2.11
C PHE A 41 3.40 2.45 3.40
N CYS A 42 4.44 1.62 3.32
CA CYS A 42 5.31 1.38 4.47
C CYS A 42 5.94 2.71 4.91
N LYS A 43 6.03 2.94 6.22
CA LYS A 43 6.62 4.16 6.80
C LYS A 43 8.01 4.48 6.23
N GLU A 44 8.89 3.49 6.13
CA GLU A 44 10.25 3.70 5.62
C GLU A 44 10.25 3.94 4.09
N CYS A 45 9.39 3.26 3.34
CA CYS A 45 9.25 3.49 1.89
C CYS A 45 8.81 4.93 1.60
N LEU A 46 7.80 5.42 2.32
CA LEU A 46 7.31 6.79 2.20
C LEU A 46 8.36 7.81 2.65
N LYS A 47 9.07 7.54 3.75
CA LYS A 47 10.14 8.41 4.25
C LYS A 47 11.31 8.51 3.28
N ASN A 48 11.71 7.40 2.64
CA ASN A 48 12.75 7.40 1.62
C ASN A 48 12.31 8.18 0.38
N TRP A 49 11.07 8.00 -0.07
CA TRP A 49 10.51 8.77 -1.18
C TRP A 49 10.52 10.29 -0.93
N TRP A 50 10.18 10.72 0.28
CA TRP A 50 10.21 12.15 0.65
C TRP A 50 11.60 12.70 0.95
N ARG A 51 12.62 11.85 1.12
CA ARG A 51 14.00 12.32 1.31
C ARG A 51 14.52 13.04 0.06
N GLU A 52 14.13 12.56 -1.11
CA GLU A 52 14.61 13.07 -2.40
C GLU A 52 13.74 14.18 -2.98
N LYS A 53 12.56 14.45 -2.39
CA LYS A 53 11.56 15.37 -2.96
C LYS A 53 11.03 16.37 -1.93
N PRO A 54 11.18 17.69 -2.17
CA PRO A 54 10.76 18.72 -1.21
C PRO A 54 9.23 18.77 -1.02
N GLU A 55 8.44 18.38 -2.02
CA GLU A 55 6.98 18.62 -2.04
C GLU A 55 6.13 17.56 -1.31
N ARG A 56 6.76 16.59 -0.64
CA ARG A 56 6.10 15.49 0.12
C ARG A 56 4.85 14.94 -0.58
N GLU A 57 5.04 14.45 -1.79
CA GLU A 57 3.92 13.99 -2.63
C GLU A 57 3.64 12.50 -2.43
N CYS A 58 2.39 12.11 -2.69
CA CYS A 58 1.99 10.72 -2.81
C CYS A 58 2.75 10.03 -3.97
N PRO A 59 3.41 8.88 -3.75
CA PRO A 59 4.06 8.09 -4.80
C PRO A 59 3.13 7.70 -5.97
N ILE A 60 1.84 7.47 -5.70
CA ILE A 60 0.84 7.05 -6.69
C ILE A 60 0.24 8.25 -7.43
N CYS A 61 -0.50 9.11 -6.73
CA CYS A 61 -1.32 10.15 -7.37
C CYS A 61 -0.67 11.54 -7.38
N LYS A 62 0.55 11.67 -6.85
CA LYS A 62 1.32 12.92 -6.74
C LYS A 62 0.64 14.05 -5.95
N ARG A 63 -0.50 13.79 -5.30
CA ARG A 63 -1.13 14.77 -4.39
C ARG A 63 -0.20 15.05 -3.22
N LYS A 64 -0.04 16.33 -2.86
CA LYS A 64 0.76 16.76 -1.70
C LYS A 64 0.15 16.16 -0.43
N SER A 65 0.99 15.56 0.41
CA SER A 65 0.58 15.26 1.78
C SER A 65 0.57 16.58 2.54
N SER A 66 -0.60 17.12 2.86
CA SER A 66 -0.69 18.21 3.82
C SER A 66 -0.18 17.69 5.17
N ARG A 67 0.83 18.36 5.75
CA ARG A 67 1.04 18.30 7.19
C ARG A 67 -0.05 19.18 7.78
N ASP A 68 -0.99 18.61 8.50
CA ASP A 68 -1.54 19.32 9.65
C ASP A 68 -0.50 19.31 10.77
#